data_AF-A0A822DCS7-F1
#
_entry.id   AF-A0A822DCS7-F1
#
_cell.length_a   1.000
_cell.length_b   1.000
_cell.length_c   1.000
_cell.angle_alpha   90.00
_cell.angle_beta   90.00
_cell.angle_gamma   90.00
#
_symmetry.space_group_name_H-M   'P 1'
#
loop_
_entity.id
_entity.type
_entity.pdbx_description
1 polymer ?
#
loop_
_entity_poly.entity_id
_entity_poly.type
_entity_poly.pdbx_seq_one_letter_code
_entity_poly.pdbx_strand_id
1 'polypeptide(L)'
;MKEAWQNRYKQQDSEVVALENLIQKDVQRTDRSVKFFDDKENLGREKLFHILMTYSVYHPEPGYVQGMNDMVAPILYVIRDEALVYACFCTLMRHMSSIFHPNGIAMNRRLDLLRKTIRAIDIDLWTKIEQCDIGNLMFAYRWLLLDCKREFPFKDIFRVLETLWASLPVDRFESNNDNTLSDRDDLCPSSLCNQHRSSMLSSISNTILSSRSSSPTLEETQSQHSSLDGGDSGYRDEHIP
;
A
#
# COMPACT_ATOMS: atom_id res chain seq x y z
N MET A 1 -11.12 17.99 -19.71
CA MET A 1 -10.73 18.01 -18.27
C MET A 1 -9.40 18.71 -18.04
N LYS A 2 -8.31 18.41 -18.78
CA LYS A 2 -7.00 19.05 -18.58
C LYS A 2 -6.98 20.57 -18.72
N GLU A 3 -7.80 21.11 -19.62
CA GLU A 3 -7.90 22.55 -19.86
C GLU A 3 -8.21 23.35 -18.58
N ALA A 4 -8.92 22.76 -17.62
CA ALA A 4 -9.28 23.42 -16.37
C ALA A 4 -8.03 23.86 -15.58
N TRP A 5 -7.08 22.96 -15.36
CA TRP A 5 -5.85 23.28 -14.63
C TRP A 5 -4.80 23.96 -15.51
N GLN A 6 -4.77 23.66 -16.81
CA GLN A 6 -3.85 24.32 -17.75
C GLN A 6 -4.15 25.82 -17.90
N ASN A 7 -5.41 26.20 -17.93
CA ASN A 7 -5.80 27.62 -18.02
C ASN A 7 -5.49 28.36 -16.72
N ARG A 8 -5.77 27.77 -15.56
CA ARG A 8 -5.40 28.34 -14.25
C ARG A 8 -3.88 28.48 -14.11
N TYR A 9 -3.11 27.50 -14.57
CA TYR A 9 -1.65 27.58 -14.59
C TYR A 9 -1.13 28.72 -15.46
N LYS A 10 -1.68 28.90 -16.67
CA LYS A 10 -1.34 30.03 -17.57
C LYS A 10 -1.64 31.39 -16.94
N GLN A 11 -2.65 31.46 -16.08
CA GLN A 11 -3.01 32.64 -15.31
C GLN A 11 -2.14 32.84 -14.05
N GLN A 12 -1.15 31.97 -13.83
CA GLN A 12 -0.30 31.94 -12.63
C GLN A 12 -1.09 31.84 -11.33
N ASP A 13 -2.17 31.05 -11.34
CA ASP A 13 -2.90 30.68 -10.12
C ASP A 13 -1.95 30.01 -9.13
N SER A 14 -1.76 30.64 -7.97
CA SER A 14 -0.76 30.24 -6.97
C SER A 14 -1.04 28.85 -6.40
N GLU A 15 -2.31 28.45 -6.26
CA GLU A 15 -2.69 27.13 -5.74
C GLU A 15 -2.32 26.03 -6.74
N VAL A 16 -2.63 26.26 -8.03
CA VAL A 16 -2.32 25.29 -9.09
C VAL A 16 -0.82 25.17 -9.30
N VAL A 17 -0.07 26.27 -9.22
CA VAL A 17 1.40 26.26 -9.29
C VAL A 17 1.99 25.49 -8.09
N ALA A 18 1.47 25.70 -6.88
CA ALA A 18 1.93 24.95 -5.71
C ALA A 18 1.62 23.44 -5.84
N LEU A 19 0.41 23.11 -6.30
CA LEU A 19 -0.05 21.75 -6.55
C LEU A 19 0.81 21.02 -7.59
N GLU A 20 1.10 21.68 -8.71
CA GLU A 20 1.99 21.17 -9.76
C GLU A 20 3.36 20.84 -9.19
N ASN A 21 3.96 21.75 -8.42
CA ASN A 21 5.28 21.54 -7.83
C ASN A 21 5.32 20.34 -6.87
N LEU A 22 4.25 20.12 -6.10
CA LEU A 22 4.13 18.96 -5.21
C LEU A 22 4.02 17.65 -6.00
N ILE A 23 3.11 17.61 -6.97
CA ILE A 23 2.87 16.41 -7.79
C ILE A 23 4.11 16.09 -8.62
N GLN A 24 4.75 17.09 -9.23
CA GLN A 24 5.92 16.89 -10.09
C GLN A 24 7.08 16.25 -9.32
N LYS A 25 7.34 16.69 -8.08
CA LYS A 25 8.36 16.08 -7.21
C LYS A 25 8.08 14.61 -6.94
N ASP A 26 6.82 14.27 -6.70
CA ASP A 26 6.39 12.91 -6.39
C ASP A 26 6.40 11.99 -7.62
N VAL A 27 5.98 12.50 -8.77
CA VAL A 27 6.04 11.78 -10.06
C VAL A 27 7.48 11.42 -10.41
N GLN A 28 8.43 12.35 -10.24
CA GLN A 28 9.85 12.10 -10.54
C GLN A 28 10.48 10.99 -9.68
N ARG A 29 10.00 10.80 -8.45
CA ARG A 29 10.47 9.73 -7.54
C ARG A 29 9.66 8.42 -7.64
N THR A 30 8.63 8.36 -8.48
CA THR A 30 7.75 7.18 -8.59
C THR A 30 8.42 6.08 -9.40
N ASP A 31 8.56 4.89 -8.78
CA ASP A 31 8.95 3.62 -9.42
C ASP A 31 10.07 3.72 -10.48
N ARG A 32 11.13 4.50 -10.21
CA ARG A 32 12.23 4.80 -11.17
C ARG A 32 12.96 3.58 -11.73
N SER A 33 12.91 2.43 -11.05
CA SER A 33 13.50 1.18 -11.55
C SER A 33 12.62 0.47 -12.58
N VAL A 34 11.37 0.92 -12.77
CA VAL A 34 10.42 0.36 -13.71
C VAL A 34 10.54 1.11 -15.04
N LYS A 35 10.93 0.40 -16.11
CA LYS A 35 11.15 0.97 -17.45
C LYS A 35 10.02 1.88 -17.96
N PHE A 36 8.77 1.58 -17.60
CA PHE A 36 7.64 2.41 -17.99
C PHE A 36 7.65 3.82 -17.39
N PHE A 37 8.20 3.97 -16.18
CA PHE A 37 8.33 5.25 -15.50
C PHE A 37 9.73 5.83 -15.66
N ASP A 38 10.60 5.24 -16.47
CA ASP A 38 11.97 5.72 -16.74
C ASP A 38 12.27 5.63 -18.24
N ASP A 39 11.24 5.86 -19.06
CA ASP A 39 11.38 5.90 -20.51
C ASP A 39 11.95 7.24 -20.96
N LYS A 40 12.71 7.23 -22.06
CA LYS A 40 13.33 8.45 -22.61
C LYS A 40 12.31 9.53 -22.96
N GLU A 41 11.11 9.10 -23.36
CA GLU A 41 9.99 9.98 -23.73
C GLU A 41 9.19 10.45 -22.51
N ASN A 42 9.44 9.91 -21.31
CA ASN A 42 8.73 10.21 -20.07
C ASN A 42 7.20 10.06 -20.16
N LEU A 43 6.66 9.27 -21.10
CA LEU A 43 5.21 9.19 -21.34
C LEU A 43 4.47 8.63 -20.13
N GLY A 44 5.07 7.69 -19.41
CA GLY A 44 4.49 7.12 -18.19
C GLY A 44 4.37 8.15 -17.07
N ARG A 45 5.43 8.96 -16.87
CA ARG A 45 5.45 10.03 -15.86
C ARG A 45 4.53 11.19 -16.25
N GLU A 46 4.46 11.54 -17.53
CA GLU A 46 3.57 12.58 -18.03
C GLU A 46 2.09 12.20 -17.81
N LYS A 47 1.69 10.98 -18.18
CA LYS A 47 0.33 10.48 -17.89
C LYS A 47 0.03 10.48 -16.40
N LEU A 48 0.98 10.03 -15.59
CA LEU A 48 0.84 10.01 -14.12
C LEU A 48 0.58 11.42 -13.57
N PHE A 49 1.37 12.40 -14.01
CA PHE A 49 1.22 13.80 -13.65
C PHE A 49 -0.17 14.33 -14.07
N HIS A 50 -0.59 14.09 -15.31
CA HIS A 50 -1.89 14.53 -15.81
C HIS A 50 -3.07 13.98 -15.01
N ILE A 51 -3.03 12.69 -14.64
CA ILE A 51 -4.07 12.06 -13.84
C ILE A 51 -4.16 12.69 -12.46
N LEU A 52 -3.02 12.87 -11.79
CA LEU A 52 -2.97 13.46 -10.45
C LEU A 52 -3.42 14.94 -10.46
N MET A 53 -2.92 15.75 -11.40
CA MET A 53 -3.34 17.15 -11.55
C MET A 53 -4.84 17.26 -11.82
N THR A 54 -5.35 16.43 -12.73
CA THR A 54 -6.78 16.43 -13.05
C THR A 54 -7.60 16.00 -11.84
N TYR A 55 -7.20 14.95 -11.14
CA TYR A 55 -7.91 14.52 -9.93
C TYR A 55 -7.96 15.63 -8.88
N SER A 56 -6.82 16.23 -8.56
CA SER A 56 -6.70 17.18 -7.47
C SER A 56 -7.40 18.52 -7.73
N VAL A 57 -7.50 18.96 -8.98
CA VAL A 57 -8.28 20.17 -9.33
C VAL A 57 -9.80 19.91 -9.30
N TYR A 58 -10.23 18.70 -9.62
CA TYR A 58 -11.65 18.33 -9.55
C TYR A 58 -12.11 17.86 -8.16
N HIS A 59 -11.18 17.49 -7.27
CA HIS A 59 -11.44 17.05 -5.90
C HIS A 59 -10.53 17.82 -4.91
N PRO A 60 -10.80 19.12 -4.68
CA PRO A 60 -9.90 20.00 -3.93
C PRO A 60 -9.76 19.66 -2.44
N GLU A 61 -10.69 18.88 -1.89
CA GLU A 61 -10.62 18.38 -0.52
C GLU A 61 -10.64 16.84 -0.56
N PRO A 62 -9.52 16.16 -0.27
CA PRO A 62 -8.25 16.70 0.24
C PRO A 62 -7.28 17.24 -0.84
N GLY A 63 -7.63 17.21 -2.13
CA GLY A 63 -6.71 17.60 -3.20
C GLY A 63 -5.66 16.51 -3.47
N TYR A 64 -4.40 16.90 -3.64
CA TYR A 64 -3.27 15.96 -3.72
C TYR A 64 -2.64 15.75 -2.34
N VAL A 65 -2.45 14.49 -1.97
CA VAL A 65 -1.73 14.10 -0.76
C VAL A 65 -0.59 13.17 -1.15
N GLN A 66 0.57 13.36 -0.53
CA GLN A 66 1.75 12.54 -0.76
C GLN A 66 1.42 11.05 -0.57
N GLY A 67 1.71 10.23 -1.58
CA GLY A 67 1.38 8.80 -1.60
C GLY A 67 0.29 8.43 -2.60
N MET A 68 -0.54 9.40 -3.03
CA MET A 68 -1.53 9.16 -4.09
C MET A 68 -0.88 8.76 -5.42
N ASN A 69 0.32 9.27 -5.71
CA ASN A 69 1.14 8.84 -6.85
C ASN A 69 1.44 7.33 -6.82
N ASP A 70 1.69 6.77 -5.63
CA ASP A 70 2.00 5.33 -5.47
C ASP A 70 0.77 4.44 -5.65
N MET A 71 -0.42 4.99 -5.38
CA MET A 71 -1.69 4.27 -5.58
C MET A 71 -2.08 4.21 -7.06
N VAL A 72 -1.88 5.29 -7.81
CA VAL A 72 -2.29 5.33 -9.22
C VAL A 72 -1.25 4.74 -10.18
N ALA A 73 0.03 4.73 -9.81
CA ALA A 73 1.11 4.14 -10.60
C ALA A 73 0.85 2.68 -11.04
N PRO A 74 0.45 1.73 -10.16
CA PRO A 74 0.15 0.36 -10.59
C PRO A 74 -1.05 0.28 -11.55
N ILE A 75 -2.08 1.12 -11.36
CA ILE A 75 -3.24 1.17 -12.26
C ILE A 75 -2.80 1.66 -13.65
N LEU A 76 -2.02 2.75 -13.69
CA LEU A 76 -1.47 3.29 -14.94
C LEU A 76 -0.57 2.29 -15.64
N TYR A 77 0.21 1.53 -14.85
CA TYR A 77 1.07 0.49 -15.39
C TYR A 77 0.28 -0.64 -16.07
N VAL A 78 -0.89 -1.01 -15.56
CA VAL A 78 -1.68 -2.09 -16.16
C VAL A 78 -2.53 -1.57 -17.33
N ILE A 79 -3.26 -0.48 -17.14
CA ILE A 79 -4.30 -0.03 -18.09
C ILE A 79 -3.73 0.80 -19.25
N ARG A 80 -2.65 1.56 -19.03
CA ARG A 80 -1.96 2.44 -20.02
C ARG A 80 -2.78 3.59 -20.62
N ASP A 81 -4.10 3.48 -20.65
CA ASP A 81 -5.02 4.52 -21.10
C ASP A 81 -5.27 5.55 -20.00
N GLU A 82 -4.99 6.82 -20.28
CA GLU A 82 -5.02 7.87 -19.26
C GLU A 82 -6.44 8.13 -18.73
N ALA A 83 -7.46 8.08 -19.59
CA ALA A 83 -8.83 8.39 -19.21
C ALA A 83 -9.46 7.25 -18.38
N LEU A 84 -9.21 6.00 -18.76
CA LEU A 84 -9.64 4.83 -17.99
C LEU A 84 -8.94 4.78 -16.63
N VAL A 85 -7.63 5.07 -16.57
CA VAL A 85 -6.89 5.13 -15.31
C VAL A 85 -7.44 6.21 -14.40
N TYR A 86 -7.75 7.40 -14.94
CA TYR A 86 -8.40 8.46 -14.17
C TYR A 86 -9.73 8.00 -13.55
N ALA A 87 -10.59 7.33 -14.33
CA ALA A 87 -11.87 6.82 -13.83
C ALA A 87 -11.68 5.75 -12.73
N CYS A 88 -10.74 4.82 -12.92
CA CYS A 88 -10.36 3.83 -11.90
C CYS A 88 -9.82 4.50 -10.64
N PHE A 89 -8.98 5.53 -10.80
CA PHE A 89 -8.40 6.26 -9.68
C PHE A 89 -9.44 7.02 -8.87
N CYS A 90 -10.38 7.71 -9.53
CA CYS A 90 -11.51 8.34 -8.86
C CYS A 90 -12.29 7.32 -8.01
N THR A 91 -12.54 6.12 -8.56
CA THR A 91 -13.21 5.05 -7.81
C THR A 91 -12.39 4.59 -6.61
N LEU A 92 -11.10 4.34 -6.79
CA LEU A 92 -10.22 3.96 -5.67
C LEU A 92 -10.20 5.04 -4.57
N MET A 93 -10.13 6.31 -4.96
CA MET A 93 -10.09 7.42 -4.01
C MET A 93 -11.43 7.66 -3.30
N ARG A 94 -12.56 7.25 -3.85
CA ARG A 94 -13.82 7.26 -3.08
C ARG A 94 -13.76 6.32 -1.87
N HIS A 95 -13.00 5.23 -1.96
CA HIS A 95 -12.80 4.29 -0.83
C HIS A 95 -11.65 4.68 0.10
N MET A 96 -10.65 5.41 -0.41
CA MET A 96 -9.40 5.69 0.31
C MET A 96 -9.23 7.15 0.71
N SER A 97 -10.05 8.09 0.24
CA SER A 97 -9.85 9.53 0.51
C SER A 97 -9.76 9.84 2.00
N SER A 98 -10.54 9.14 2.83
CA SER A 98 -10.55 9.33 4.29
C SER A 98 -9.19 9.03 4.93
N ILE A 99 -8.43 8.06 4.41
CA ILE A 99 -7.08 7.74 4.93
C ILE A 99 -6.02 8.78 4.52
N PHE A 100 -6.26 9.54 3.46
CA PHE A 100 -5.40 10.65 3.05
C PHE A 100 -5.78 11.97 3.73
N HIS A 101 -6.84 11.99 4.55
CA HIS A 101 -7.31 13.23 5.16
C HIS A 101 -6.31 13.79 6.20
N PRO A 102 -6.01 15.10 6.20
CA PRO A 102 -4.97 15.70 7.07
C PRO A 102 -5.18 15.52 8.57
N ASN A 103 -6.43 15.37 9.02
CA ASN A 103 -6.75 15.12 10.44
C ASN A 103 -6.27 13.74 10.95
N GLY A 104 -5.90 12.82 10.05
CA GLY A 104 -5.39 11.50 10.40
C GLY A 104 -6.38 10.58 11.12
N ILE A 105 -7.67 10.92 11.21
CA ILE A 105 -8.64 10.16 12.02
C ILE A 105 -8.78 8.72 11.48
N ALA A 106 -8.97 8.57 10.17
CA ALA A 106 -9.11 7.24 9.56
C ALA A 106 -7.83 6.42 9.68
N MET A 107 -6.65 7.05 9.54
CA MET A 107 -5.35 6.39 9.71
C MET A 107 -5.12 5.95 11.15
N ASN A 108 -5.45 6.78 12.14
CA ASN A 108 -5.38 6.41 13.55
C ASN A 108 -6.32 5.24 13.86
N ARG A 109 -7.55 5.22 13.30
CA ARG A 109 -8.46 4.08 13.42
C ARG A 109 -7.85 2.79 12.86
N ARG A 110 -7.18 2.84 11.69
CA ARG A 110 -6.48 1.67 11.11
C ARG A 110 -5.33 1.19 12.01
N LEU A 111 -4.54 2.11 12.57
CA LEU A 111 -3.48 1.77 13.52
C LEU A 111 -4.02 1.15 14.80
N ASP A 112 -5.11 1.68 15.36
CA ASP A 112 -5.78 1.11 16.53
C ASP A 112 -6.30 -0.31 16.27
N LEU A 113 -6.88 -0.54 15.10
CA LEU A 113 -7.30 -1.87 14.68
C LEU A 113 -6.10 -2.82 14.55
N LEU A 114 -4.96 -2.35 14.02
CA LEU A 114 -3.74 -3.14 13.94
C LEU A 114 -3.22 -3.52 15.34
N ARG A 115 -3.15 -2.56 16.29
CA ARG A 115 -2.76 -2.82 17.69
C ARG A 115 -3.65 -3.89 18.33
N LYS A 116 -4.98 -3.73 18.20
CA LYS A 116 -5.96 -4.70 18.72
C LYS A 116 -5.80 -6.08 18.08
N THR A 117 -5.53 -6.13 16.78
CA THR A 117 -5.35 -7.37 16.03
C THR A 117 -4.08 -8.12 16.46
N ILE A 118 -2.94 -7.42 16.55
CA ILE A 118 -1.68 -8.02 17.03
C ILE A 118 -1.86 -8.56 18.44
N ARG A 119 -2.43 -7.76 19.36
CA ARG A 119 -2.67 -8.17 20.74
C ARG A 119 -3.58 -9.40 20.87
N ALA A 120 -4.57 -9.52 19.98
CA ALA A 120 -5.49 -10.66 19.97
C ALA A 120 -4.89 -11.94 19.38
N ILE A 121 -3.99 -11.81 18.40
CA ILE A 121 -3.37 -12.95 17.71
C ILE A 121 -2.12 -13.44 18.47
N ASP A 122 -1.27 -12.53 18.92
CA ASP A 122 0.02 -12.82 19.54
C ASP A 122 0.32 -11.82 20.67
N ILE A 123 -0.06 -12.19 21.89
CA ILE A 123 0.13 -11.36 23.08
C ILE A 123 1.60 -11.22 23.47
N ASP A 124 2.43 -12.23 23.18
CA ASP A 124 3.85 -12.22 23.50
C ASP A 124 4.58 -11.21 22.61
N LEU A 125 4.26 -11.19 21.30
CA LEU A 125 4.72 -10.18 20.36
C LEU A 125 4.29 -8.77 20.79
N TRP A 126 3.00 -8.58 21.12
CA TRP A 126 2.50 -7.29 21.59
C TRP A 126 3.25 -6.80 22.83
N THR A 127 3.46 -7.69 23.81
CA THR A 127 4.21 -7.36 25.03
C THR A 127 5.64 -6.89 24.71
N LYS A 128 6.31 -7.51 23.72
CA LYS A 128 7.63 -7.07 23.27
C LYS A 128 7.60 -5.72 22.57
N ILE A 129 6.61 -5.48 21.72
CA ILE A 129 6.39 -4.18 21.07
C ILE A 129 6.22 -3.07 22.12
N GLU A 130 5.44 -3.31 23.18
CA GLU A 130 5.27 -2.34 24.27
C GLU A 130 6.56 -2.14 25.08
N GLN A 131 7.30 -3.21 25.39
CA GLN A 131 8.60 -3.13 26.07
C GLN A 131 9.65 -2.34 25.29
N CYS A 132 9.56 -2.35 23.95
CA CYS A 132 10.44 -1.60 23.06
C CYS A 132 9.97 -0.16 22.80
N ASP A 133 8.90 0.32 23.44
CA ASP A 133 8.32 1.65 23.25
C ASP A 133 7.90 1.96 21.79
N ILE A 134 7.48 0.93 21.06
CA ILE A 134 6.99 1.03 19.67
C ILE A 134 5.51 0.66 19.53
N GLY A 135 4.76 0.69 20.64
CA GLY A 135 3.32 0.37 20.70
C GLY A 135 2.42 1.29 19.87
N ASN A 136 2.90 2.48 19.49
CA ASN A 136 2.21 3.34 18.54
C ASN A 136 2.24 2.81 17.09
N LEU A 137 3.03 1.77 16.78
CA LEU A 137 3.13 1.15 15.46
C LEU A 137 3.37 2.15 14.30
N MET A 138 4.03 3.28 14.55
CA MET A 138 4.27 4.29 13.51
C MET A 138 5.11 3.75 12.34
N PHE A 139 5.89 2.70 12.55
CA PHE A 139 6.57 1.97 11.49
C PHE A 139 5.61 1.38 10.44
N ALA A 140 4.38 1.04 10.83
CA ALA A 140 3.34 0.51 9.95
C ALA A 140 2.47 1.60 9.30
N TYR A 141 2.69 2.89 9.59
CA TYR A 141 1.89 3.98 9.03
C TYR A 141 1.88 3.94 7.49
N ARG A 142 3.06 3.81 6.89
CA ARG A 142 3.23 3.71 5.43
C ARG A 142 2.60 2.45 4.85
N TRP A 143 2.60 1.35 5.59
CA TRP A 143 1.98 0.10 5.17
C TRP A 143 0.48 0.28 5.00
N LEU A 144 -0.17 0.89 5.98
CA LEU A 144 -1.60 1.13 6.00
C LEU A 144 -2.05 2.25 5.05
N LEU A 145 -1.19 3.25 4.82
CA LEU A 145 -1.47 4.38 3.93
C LEU A 145 -1.43 3.94 2.45
N LEU A 146 -0.49 3.07 2.11
CA LEU A 146 -0.19 2.71 0.72
C LEU A 146 -0.57 1.26 0.40
N ASP A 147 -1.43 0.63 1.19
CA ASP A 147 -1.82 -0.78 1.05
C ASP A 147 -0.61 -1.70 0.79
N CYS A 148 0.46 -1.48 1.56
CA CYS A 148 1.74 -2.17 1.47
C CYS A 148 2.47 -2.07 0.11
N LYS A 149 2.09 -1.15 -0.80
CA LYS A 149 2.74 -0.94 -2.12
C LYS A 149 4.25 -0.88 -2.07
N ARG A 150 4.81 -0.37 -0.98
CA ARG A 150 6.23 -0.15 -0.80
C ARG A 150 6.95 -1.27 -0.04
N GLU A 151 6.24 -2.31 0.40
CA GLU A 151 6.83 -3.46 1.11
C GLU A 151 7.01 -4.69 0.20
N PHE A 152 6.41 -4.67 -0.98
CA PHE A 152 6.48 -5.79 -1.94
C PHE A 152 7.27 -5.41 -3.20
N PRO A 153 7.97 -6.38 -3.82
CA PRO A 153 8.52 -6.20 -5.15
C PRO A 153 7.44 -5.80 -6.16
N PHE A 154 7.82 -5.00 -7.16
CA PHE A 154 6.88 -4.48 -8.15
C PHE A 154 6.10 -5.58 -8.89
N LYS A 155 6.66 -6.79 -9.05
CA LYS A 155 5.96 -7.92 -9.69
C LYS A 155 4.88 -8.55 -8.81
N ASP A 156 5.06 -8.51 -7.49
CA ASP A 156 4.20 -9.22 -6.54
C ASP A 156 3.07 -8.32 -6.02
N ILE A 157 3.31 -7.01 -6.00
CA ILE A 157 2.35 -6.06 -5.45
C ILE A 157 1.01 -6.08 -6.17
N PHE A 158 0.97 -6.41 -7.47
CA PHE A 158 -0.29 -6.49 -8.21
C PHE A 158 -1.27 -7.50 -7.59
N ARG A 159 -0.79 -8.69 -7.17
CA ARG A 159 -1.65 -9.71 -6.54
C ARG A 159 -2.18 -9.25 -5.18
N VAL A 160 -1.36 -8.55 -4.42
CA VAL A 160 -1.74 -7.99 -3.12
C VAL A 160 -2.82 -6.93 -3.32
N LEU A 161 -2.60 -5.97 -4.23
CA LEU A 161 -3.56 -4.91 -4.52
C LEU A 161 -4.86 -5.45 -5.13
N GLU A 162 -4.79 -6.40 -6.06
CA GLU A 162 -5.97 -7.08 -6.60
C GLU A 162 -6.83 -7.69 -5.50
N THR A 163 -6.20 -8.40 -4.55
CA THR A 163 -6.90 -9.04 -3.43
C THR A 163 -7.51 -7.99 -2.49
N LEU A 164 -6.74 -6.96 -2.13
CA LEU A 164 -7.20 -5.90 -1.24
C LEU A 164 -8.35 -5.10 -1.86
N TRP A 165 -8.21 -4.68 -3.12
CA TRP A 165 -9.21 -3.86 -3.80
C TRP A 165 -10.46 -4.66 -4.18
N ALA A 166 -10.35 -5.95 -4.47
CA ALA A 166 -11.52 -6.82 -4.66
C ALA A 166 -12.33 -7.02 -3.36
N SER A 167 -11.71 -6.80 -2.19
CA SER A 167 -12.40 -6.86 -0.89
C SER A 167 -13.08 -5.56 -0.49
N LEU A 168 -12.87 -4.47 -1.25
CA LEU A 168 -13.54 -3.20 -0.98
C LEU A 168 -15.06 -3.36 -1.15
N PRO A 169 -15.86 -2.72 -0.29
CA PRO A 169 -17.30 -2.77 -0.41
C PRO A 169 -17.72 -2.20 -1.77
N VAL A 170 -18.59 -2.93 -2.48
CA VAL A 170 -19.17 -2.46 -3.74
C VAL A 170 -19.93 -1.17 -3.45
N ASP A 171 -19.63 -0.13 -4.23
CA ASP A 171 -20.44 1.08 -4.23
C ASP A 171 -21.88 0.71 -4.55
N ARG A 172 -22.74 0.74 -3.54
CA ARG A 172 -24.17 0.85 -3.80
C ARG A 172 -24.34 2.23 -4.41
N PHE A 173 -24.67 2.29 -5.70
CA PHE A 173 -25.22 3.49 -6.32
C PHE A 173 -26.37 3.94 -5.41
N GLU A 174 -26.14 4.99 -4.61
CA GLU A 174 -27.17 5.52 -3.75
C GLU A 174 -28.27 6.07 -4.65
N SER A 175 -29.37 5.33 -4.77
CA SER A 175 -30.65 5.89 -5.17
C SER A 175 -30.99 6.94 -4.12
N ASN A 176 -30.73 8.21 -4.45
CA ASN A 176 -31.09 9.39 -3.67
C ASN A 176 -32.46 9.21 -2.99
N ASN A 177 -32.50 9.08 -1.66
CA ASN A 177 -33.61 9.57 -0.82
C ASN A 177 -33.49 9.46 0.71
N ASP A 178 -32.32 9.39 1.34
CA ASP A 178 -32.28 9.51 2.82
C ASP A 178 -31.21 10.48 3.34
N ASN A 179 -31.71 11.62 3.84
CA ASN A 179 -30.98 12.62 4.61
C ASN A 179 -30.61 12.09 6.01
N THR A 180 -29.67 11.16 6.08
CA THR A 180 -29.01 10.79 7.35
C THR A 180 -27.50 10.82 7.17
N LEU A 181 -26.92 12.01 7.35
CA LEU A 181 -25.51 12.18 7.69
C LEU A 181 -25.31 11.74 9.14
N SER A 182 -24.97 10.47 9.34
CA SER A 182 -24.25 10.02 10.55
C SER A 182 -23.68 8.63 10.31
N ASP A 183 -22.36 8.50 10.40
CA ASP A 183 -21.63 7.25 10.61
C ASP A 183 -21.99 6.09 9.67
N ARG A 184 -21.68 6.22 8.37
CA ARG A 184 -21.53 5.03 7.52
C ARG A 184 -20.17 4.42 7.82
N ASP A 185 -20.19 3.29 8.53
CA ASP A 185 -19.01 2.46 8.77
C ASP A 185 -18.43 1.95 7.43
N ASP A 186 -17.40 2.63 6.92
CA ASP A 186 -16.64 2.27 5.71
C ASP A 186 -15.97 0.87 5.75
N LEU A 187 -16.15 0.11 6.82
CA LEU A 187 -15.56 -1.22 7.01
C LEU A 187 -16.60 -2.32 7.30
N CYS A 188 -17.91 -2.03 7.22
CA CYS A 188 -18.92 -3.03 7.53
C CYS A 188 -19.67 -3.48 6.26
N PRO A 189 -19.53 -4.75 5.81
CA PRO A 189 -20.41 -5.29 4.79
C PRO A 189 -21.76 -5.54 5.45
N SER A 190 -22.78 -4.80 5.02
CA SER A 190 -24.19 -4.99 5.37
C SER A 190 -24.55 -6.48 5.42
N SER A 191 -25.04 -6.93 6.59
CA SER A 191 -25.83 -8.14 6.94
C SER A 191 -25.59 -9.51 6.29
N LEU A 192 -25.08 -9.63 5.05
CA LEU A 192 -24.70 -10.89 4.41
C LEU A 192 -23.39 -11.49 4.95
N CYS A 193 -22.49 -10.70 5.55
CA CYS A 193 -21.17 -11.18 5.99
C CYS A 193 -21.20 -11.99 7.30
N ASN A 194 -22.25 -11.87 8.12
CA ASN A 194 -22.30 -12.55 9.42
C ASN A 194 -22.39 -14.08 9.33
N GLN A 195 -22.85 -14.65 8.21
CA GLN A 195 -22.86 -16.11 8.02
C GLN A 195 -21.50 -16.68 7.56
N HIS A 196 -20.66 -15.89 6.87
CA HIS A 196 -19.36 -16.36 6.37
C HIS A 196 -18.19 -16.12 7.34
N ARG A 197 -18.33 -15.17 8.28
CA ARG A 197 -17.26 -14.77 9.21
C ARG A 197 -16.79 -15.89 10.15
N SER A 198 -17.71 -16.75 10.60
CA SER A 198 -17.40 -17.88 11.49
C SER A 198 -16.57 -18.97 10.78
N SER A 199 -16.75 -19.14 9.47
CA SER A 199 -16.02 -20.14 8.67
C SER A 199 -14.60 -19.69 8.29
N MET A 200 -14.40 -18.39 8.08
CA MET A 200 -13.08 -17.84 7.73
C MET A 200 -12.14 -17.74 8.93
N LEU A 201 -12.63 -17.28 10.10
CA LEU A 201 -11.80 -17.17 11.31
C LEU A 201 -11.37 -18.53 11.87
N SER A 202 -12.21 -19.56 11.72
CA SER A 202 -11.86 -20.95 12.06
C SER A 202 -10.81 -21.52 11.10
N SER A 203 -10.91 -21.22 9.80
CA SER A 203 -9.94 -21.66 8.79
C SER A 203 -8.56 -21.01 8.98
N ILE A 204 -8.52 -19.72 9.33
CA ILE A 204 -7.25 -19.01 9.62
C ILE A 204 -6.63 -19.55 10.91
N SER A 205 -7.42 -19.77 11.97
CA SER A 205 -6.92 -20.36 13.22
C SER A 205 -6.34 -21.76 13.00
N ASN A 206 -7.01 -22.59 12.19
CA ASN A 206 -6.53 -23.94 11.88
C ASN A 206 -5.27 -23.94 11.00
N THR A 207 -5.12 -22.96 10.11
CA THR A 207 -3.92 -22.80 9.26
C THR A 207 -2.72 -22.33 10.08
N ILE A 208 -2.92 -21.43 11.04
CA ILE A 208 -1.87 -20.96 11.97
C ILE A 208 -1.49 -22.07 12.97
N LEU A 209 -2.45 -22.87 13.44
CA LEU A 209 -2.20 -23.98 14.36
C LEU A 209 -1.50 -25.16 13.68
N SER A 210 -1.84 -25.49 12.43
CA SER A 210 -1.20 -26.58 11.67
C SER A 210 0.22 -26.26 11.20
N SER A 211 0.55 -24.99 11.04
CA SER A 211 1.94 -24.55 10.75
C SER A 211 2.83 -24.57 12.00
N ARG A 212 2.26 -24.60 13.22
CA ARG A 212 3.00 -24.71 14.50
C ARG A 212 3.31 -26.14 14.92
N SER A 213 2.63 -27.15 14.36
CA SER A 213 2.86 -28.57 14.69
C SER A 213 3.98 -29.23 13.87
N SER A 214 4.70 -28.47 13.06
CA SER A 214 5.71 -28.98 12.12
C SER A 214 7.10 -28.37 12.37
N SER A 215 7.60 -28.46 13.60
CA SER A 215 9.02 -28.21 13.90
C SER A 215 9.63 -29.48 14.50
N PRO A 216 10.71 -30.05 13.92
CA PRO A 216 11.38 -31.19 14.51
C PRO A 216 12.12 -30.74 15.77
N THR A 217 11.92 -31.47 16.86
CA THR A 217 12.70 -31.37 18.11
C THR A 217 14.18 -31.61 17.85
N LEU A 218 15.01 -30.62 18.17
CA LEU A 218 16.46 -30.75 18.21
C LEU A 218 16.88 -31.33 19.57
N GLU A 219 17.07 -32.64 19.63
CA GLU A 219 17.95 -33.28 20.59
C GLU A 219 18.84 -34.30 19.87
N GLU A 220 20.09 -34.37 20.31
CA GLU A 220 21.14 -35.34 19.98
C GLU A 220 21.92 -35.15 18.67
N THR A 221 23.08 -34.49 18.76
CA THR A 221 24.40 -35.11 18.49
C THR A 221 25.54 -34.10 18.72
N GLN A 222 26.14 -34.14 19.91
CA GLN A 222 27.54 -33.77 20.12
C GLN A 222 28.34 -35.04 20.37
N SER A 223 29.17 -35.45 19.41
CA SER A 223 30.47 -36.12 19.61
C SER A 223 31.00 -36.61 18.27
N GLN A 224 32.32 -36.50 18.07
CA GLN A 224 33.12 -36.89 16.90
C GLN A 224 33.09 -35.84 15.79
N HIS A 225 34.18 -35.19 15.36
CA HIS A 225 35.56 -35.65 15.26
C HIS A 225 36.52 -34.45 15.38
N SER A 226 37.51 -34.56 16.27
CA SER A 226 38.73 -33.76 16.26
C SER A 226 39.70 -34.28 15.20
N SER A 227 40.47 -33.34 14.64
CA SER A 227 41.78 -33.52 14.00
C SER A 227 41.82 -34.26 12.67
N LEU A 228 42.19 -33.56 11.59
CA LEU A 228 43.44 -33.84 10.88
C LEU A 228 43.97 -32.55 10.26
N ASP A 229 45.19 -32.28 10.66
CA ASP A 229 46.09 -31.22 10.26
C ASP A 229 46.79 -31.59 8.93
N GLY A 230 47.29 -30.58 8.21
CA GLY A 230 48.40 -30.75 7.28
C GLY A 230 48.15 -30.37 5.81
N GLY A 231 48.87 -29.34 5.36
CA GLY A 231 49.60 -29.44 4.08
C GLY A 231 49.25 -28.43 2.97
N ASP A 232 49.77 -27.21 3.13
CA ASP A 232 50.66 -26.53 2.17
C ASP A 232 50.50 -26.79 0.65
N SER A 233 50.19 -25.74 -0.13
CA SER A 233 51.07 -25.22 -1.20
C SER A 233 50.35 -24.16 -2.02
N GLY A 234 51.06 -23.06 -2.32
CA GLY A 234 50.54 -21.91 -3.04
C GLY A 234 50.43 -22.10 -4.55
N TYR A 235 49.86 -21.08 -5.21
CA TYR A 235 50.07 -20.59 -6.60
C TYR A 235 48.95 -19.55 -6.83
N ARG A 236 49.28 -18.24 -6.72
CA ARG A 236 49.53 -17.28 -7.80
C ARG A 236 48.35 -17.05 -8.76
N ASP A 237 48.06 -15.75 -8.90
CA ASP A 237 47.40 -15.02 -9.99
C ASP A 237 47.21 -15.79 -11.29
N GLU A 238 46.02 -15.65 -11.89
CA GLU A 238 45.93 -15.09 -13.24
C GLU A 238 44.52 -14.60 -13.61
N HIS A 239 44.55 -13.67 -14.54
CA HIS A 239 43.52 -12.77 -15.05
C HIS A 239 42.68 -13.39 -16.19
N ILE A 240 41.45 -12.87 -16.36
CA ILE A 240 40.73 -12.56 -17.64
C ILE A 240 40.04 -13.76 -18.35
N PRO A 241 38.93 -13.55 -19.12
CA PRO A 241 38.27 -12.30 -19.53
C PRO A 241 36.89 -12.00 -18.94
#